data_AF-A0A3Q8T1F2-F1
#
_entry.id   AF-A0A3Q8T1F2-F1
#
_cell.length_a   1.000
_cell.length_b   1.000
_cell.length_c   1.000
_cell.angle_alpha   90.00
_cell.angle_beta   90.00
_cell.angle_gamma   90.00
#
_symmetry.space_group_name_H-M   'P 1'
#
loop_
_entity.id
_entity.type
_entity.pdbx_description
1 polymer ?
#
loop_
_entity_poly.entity_id
_entity_poly.type
_entity_poly.pdbx_seq_one_letter_code
_entity_poly.pdbx_strand_id
1 'polypeptide(L)' 'MLLDEVMVHLDSNKRHALLDTLQVLGAQSWITSTDDDFWGMIRFNAEFFEIKNASIVAKNAVT' A
#
# COMPACT_ATOMS: atom_id res chain seq x y z
N MET A 1 7.36 -5.05 -8.58
CA MET A 1 6.80 -6.21 -7.85
C MET A 1 5.31 -5.99 -7.61
N LEU A 2 4.49 -7.04 -7.59
CA LEU A 2 3.08 -6.96 -7.18
C LEU A 2 2.91 -7.76 -5.89
N LEU A 3 2.40 -7.12 -4.85
CA LEU A 3 2.08 -7.72 -3.56
C LEU A 3 0.55 -7.75 -3.43
N ASP A 4 -0.02 -8.93 -3.64
CA ASP A 4 -1.48 -9.10 -3.68
C ASP A 4 -2.05 -9.38 -2.29
N GLU A 5 -2.86 -8.45 -1.77
CA GLU A 5 -3.55 -8.51 -0.47
C GLU A 5 -2.66 -8.88 0.74
N VAL A 6 -1.34 -8.78 0.61
CA VAL A 6 -0.39 -9.31 1.61
C VAL A 6 -0.58 -8.71 3.01
N MET A 7 -1.10 -7.49 3.09
CA MET A 7 -1.23 -6.74 4.34
C MET A 7 -2.25 -7.37 5.30
N VAL A 8 -3.28 -8.05 4.77
CA VAL A 8 -4.29 -8.73 5.61
C VAL A 8 -3.71 -9.93 6.34
N HIS A 9 -2.59 -10.48 5.85
CA HIS A 9 -1.90 -11.61 6.45
C HIS A 9 -0.79 -11.20 7.43
N LEU A 10 -0.50 -9.91 7.53
CA LEU A 10 0.58 -9.37 8.37
C LEU A 10 0.01 -8.66 9.60
N ASP A 11 0.64 -8.91 10.75
CA ASP A 11 0.48 -8.06 11.93
C ASP A 11 1.11 -6.68 11.72
N SER A 12 0.78 -5.73 12.59
CA SER A 12 1.23 -4.34 12.48
C SER A 12 2.76 -4.21 12.39
N ASN A 13 3.53 -5.01 13.13
CA ASN A 13 4.99 -4.92 13.09
C ASN A 13 5.55 -5.40 11.75
N LYS A 14 5.01 -6.48 11.20
CA LYS A 14 5.40 -6.99 9.88
C LYS A 14 4.98 -6.06 8.75
N ARG A 15 3.83 -5.38 8.86
CA ARG A 15 3.41 -4.35 7.89
C ARG A 15 4.43 -3.23 7.80
N HIS A 16 4.88 -2.69 8.94
CA HIS A 16 5.94 -1.66 8.98
C HIS A 16 7.25 -2.16 8.38
N ALA A 17 7.72 -3.34 8.80
CA ALA A 17 8.98 -3.89 8.29
C ALA A 17 8.97 -4.12 6.77
N LEU A 18 7.83 -4.53 6.21
CA LEU A 18 7.66 -4.68 4.76
C LEU A 18 7.76 -3.32 4.05
N LEU A 19 7.05 -2.31 4.56
CA LEU A 19 7.09 -0.95 4.02
C LEU A 19 8.50 -0.35 4.04
N ASP A 20 9.22 -0.48 5.16
CA ASP A 20 10.62 -0.03 5.28
C ASP A 20 11.53 -0.76 4.28
N THR A 21 11.32 -2.07 4.12
CA THR A 21 12.09 -2.88 3.15
C THR A 21 11.83 -2.42 1.72
N LEU A 22 10.57 -2.17 1.35
CA LEU A 22 10.22 -1.68 0.02
C LEU A 22 10.82 -0.30 -0.27
N GLN A 23 10.83 0.59 0.73
CA GLN A 23 11.46 1.90 0.62
C GLN A 23 12.97 1.78 0.38
N VAL A 24 13.67 0.94 1.15
CA VAL A 24 15.12 0.72 1.01
C VAL A 24 15.48 0.03 -0.30
N LEU A 25 14.64 -0.90 -0.76
CA LEU A 25 14.86 -1.62 -2.01
C LEU A 25 14.85 -0.68 -3.23
N GLY A 26 14.14 0.45 -3.16
CA GLY A 26 14.07 1.44 -4.24
C GLY A 26 13.42 0.92 -5.53
N ALA A 27 12.75 -0.23 -5.46
CA ALA A 27 12.12 -0.86 -6.62
C ALA A 27 10.65 -0.47 -6.73
N GLN A 28 10.18 -0.29 -7.97
CA GLN A 28 8.76 -0.05 -8.23
C GLN A 28 7.92 -1.24 -7.73
N SER A 29 7.00 -0.97 -6.81
CA SER A 29 6.18 -1.98 -6.16
C SER A 29 4.72 -1.53 -6.09
N TRP A 30 3.82 -2.47 -6.38
CA TRP A 30 2.37 -2.30 -6.34
C TRP A 30 1.84 -3.15 -5.20
N ILE A 31 0.96 -2.58 -4.39
CA ILE A 31 0.33 -3.26 -3.25
C ILE A 31 -1.17 -3.15 -3.45
N THR A 32 -1.89 -4.27 -3.33
CA THR A 32 -3.36 -4.28 -3.27
C THR A 32 -3.81 -4.54 -1.83
N SER A 33 -4.92 -3.93 -1.44
CA SER A 33 -5.55 -4.15 -0.15
C SER A 33 -7.01 -3.74 -0.24
N THR A 34 -7.89 -4.49 0.43
CA THR A 34 -9.29 -4.09 0.69
C THR A 34 -9.44 -3.38 2.04
N ASP A 35 -8.40 -3.38 2.86
CA ASP A 35 -8.35 -2.72 4.17
C ASP A 35 -7.89 -1.26 3.99
N ASP A 36 -8.77 -0.32 4.34
CA ASP A 36 -8.51 1.12 4.26
C ASP A 36 -7.55 1.62 5.36
N ASP A 37 -7.47 0.93 6.50
CA ASP A 37 -6.62 1.33 7.65
C ASP A 37 -5.13 1.22 7.31
N PHE A 38 -4.78 0.39 6.33
CA PHE A 38 -3.40 0.18 5.88
C PHE A 38 -2.79 1.43 5.24
N TRP A 39 -3.56 2.19 4.44
CA TRP A 39 -3.02 3.29 3.64
C TRP A 39 -2.49 4.44 4.51
N GLY A 40 -3.11 4.64 5.67
CA GLY A 40 -2.68 5.59 6.68
C GLY A 40 -1.36 5.23 7.36
N MET A 41 -0.72 4.10 7.06
CA MET A 41 0.60 3.70 7.57
C MET A 41 1.75 4.08 6.61
N ILE A 42 1.45 4.35 5.34
CA ILE A 42 2.48 4.69 4.35
C ILE A 42 2.98 6.12 4.64
N ARG A 43 4.30 6.27 4.81
CA ARG A 43 4.98 7.54 5.16
C ARG A 43 5.96 8.02 4.10
N PHE A 44 6.00 7.35 2.96
CA PHE A 44 6.87 7.66 1.83
C PHE A 44 6.04 8.00 0.59
N ASN A 45 6.69 8.51 -0.45
CA ASN A 45 6.03 8.89 -1.69
C ASN A 45 5.39 7.66 -2.36
N ALA A 46 4.06 7.64 -2.39
CA ALA A 46 3.27 6.59 -3.00
C ALA A 46 2.04 7.19 -3.69
N GLU A 47 1.64 6.61 -4.80
CA GLU A 47 0.39 6.93 -5.49
C GLU A 47 -0.69 5.95 -5.05
N PHE A 48 -1.87 6.47 -4.72
CA PHE A 48 -3.00 5.67 -4.25
C PHE A 48 -4.08 5.64 -5.32
N PHE A 49 -4.56 4.44 -5.63
CA PHE A 49 -5.63 4.22 -6.59
C PHE A 49 -6.72 3.38 -5.95
N GLU A 50 -7.98 3.79 -6.13
CA GLU A 50 -9.15 3.03 -5.75
C GLU A 50 -9.79 2.43 -7.01
N ILE A 51 -10.07 1.13 -6.98
CA ILE A 51 -10.84 0.45 -8.03
C ILE A 51 -12.25 0.28 -7.51
N LYS A 52 -13.22 0.91 -8.17
CA LYS A 52 -14.63 0.83 -7.81
C LYS A 52 -15.50 0.86 -9.07
N ASN A 53 -16.53 0.01 -9.12
CA ASN A 53 -17.47 -0.06 -10.25
C ASN A 53 -16.75 -0.17 -11.62
N ALA A 54 -15.75 -1.08 -11.71
CA ALA A 54 -14.91 -1.27 -12.90
C ALA A 54 -14.20 0.02 -13.41
N SER A 55 -14.01 1.00 -12.52
CA SER A 55 -13.33 2.26 -12.80
C SER A 55 -12.20 2.48 -11.81
N ILE A 56 -11.16 3.20 -12.24
CA ILE A 56 -10.00 3.57 -11.42
C ILE A 56 -10.11 5.05 -11.06
N VAL A 57 -9.95 5.37 -9.78
CA VAL A 57 -9.94 6.75 -9.26
C VAL A 57 -8.65 6.96 -8.49
N ALA A 58 -7.92 8.04 -8.80
CA ALA A 58 -6.77 8.44 -7.99
C ALA A 58 -7.26 8.96 -6.63
N LYS A 59 -6.75 8.39 -5.54
CA LYS A 59 -6.95 8.93 -4.19
C LYS A 59 -5.84 9.92 -3.89
N ASN A 60 -6.22 11.12 -3.46
CA ASN A 60 -5.26 12.06 -2.89
C ASN A 60 -4.74 11.45 -1.58
N ALA A 61 -3.42 11.43 -1.40
CA ALA A 61 -2.83 11.03 -0.13
C ALA A 61 -3.37 11.93 0.98
N VAL A 62 -4.03 11.34 1.97
CA VAL A 62 -4.42 12.07 3.18
C VAL A 62 -3.13 12.49 3.87
N THR A 63 -2.94 13.81 4.01
CA THR A 63 -1.76 14.42 4.64
C THR A 63 -1.73 14.12 6.13
#